data_AF-A0A1V5VWH9-F1
#
_entry.id   AF-A0A1V5VWH9-F1
#
_cell.length_a   1.000
_cell.length_b   1.000
_cell.length_c   1.000
_cell.angle_alpha   90.00
_cell.angle_beta   90.00
_cell.angle_gamma   90.00
#
_symmetry.space_group_name_H-M   'P 1'
#
loop_
_entity.id
_entity.type
_entity.pdbx_description
1 polymer ?
#
loop_
_entity_poly.entity_id
_entity_poly.type
_entity_poly.pdbx_seq_one_letter_code
_entity_poly.pdbx_strand_id
1 'polypeptide(L)'
;MRVTPTADAMLGNKNTTFFKNYREKGVPASQVPDSEVEPLVQKVMNAPQEMLIKVSEVFDYNLEEHPHSFNSFVCEECGEMTVMEYGRIKGDKKVCMDCAVK
;
A
#
# COMPACT_ATOMS: atom_id res chain seq x y z
N MET A 1 6.53 -18.38 -1.03
CA MET A 1 7.76 -17.81 -0.44
C MET A 1 7.43 -16.47 0.18
N ARG A 2 7.90 -16.19 1.39
CA ARG A 2 7.74 -14.90 2.06
C ARG A 2 9.09 -14.22 2.20
N VAL A 3 9.15 -12.95 1.84
CA VAL A 3 10.31 -12.08 2.04
C VAL A 3 9.93 -11.03 3.07
N THR A 4 10.77 -10.77 4.06
CA THR A 4 10.48 -9.77 5.10
C THR A 4 11.75 -9.00 5.46
N PRO A 5 11.70 -7.66 5.54
CA PRO A 5 12.82 -6.88 6.03
C PRO A 5 13.20 -7.26 7.47
N THR A 6 14.50 -7.24 7.79
CA THR A 6 14.95 -7.48 9.16
C THR A 6 14.51 -6.31 10.07
N ALA A 7 14.22 -6.61 11.33
CA ALA A 7 13.87 -5.59 12.31
C ALA A 7 15.02 -4.57 12.47
N ASP A 8 16.27 -5.05 12.48
CA ASP A 8 17.46 -4.22 12.62
C ASP A 8 17.64 -3.25 11.44
N ALA A 9 17.42 -3.69 10.19
CA ALA A 9 17.47 -2.79 9.05
C ALA A 9 16.38 -1.70 9.14
N MET A 10 15.17 -2.07 9.58
CA MET A 10 14.07 -1.12 9.74
C MET A 10 14.29 -0.15 10.91
N LEU A 11 14.85 -0.61 12.03
CA LEU A 11 15.23 0.25 13.15
C LEU A 11 16.40 1.17 12.78
N GLY A 12 17.39 0.66 12.05
CA GLY A 12 18.49 1.46 11.52
C GLY A 12 18.01 2.61 10.66
N ASN A 13 17.02 2.39 9.79
CA ASN A 13 16.42 3.45 8.96
C ASN A 13 15.82 4.58 9.80
N LYS A 14 15.12 4.26 10.91
CA LYS A 14 14.50 5.26 11.80
C LYS A 14 15.50 6.17 12.49
N ASN A 15 16.76 5.76 12.58
CA ASN A 15 17.84 6.54 13.21
C ASN A 15 18.66 7.37 12.21
N THR A 16 18.30 7.36 10.91
CA THR A 16 18.99 8.15 9.89
C THR A 16 18.69 9.64 10.02
N THR A 17 19.58 10.48 9.48
CA THR A 17 19.35 11.93 9.37
C THR A 17 18.10 12.23 8.54
N PHE A 18 17.90 11.52 7.43
CA PHE A 18 16.69 11.55 6.62
C PHE A 18 15.43 11.41 7.49
N PHE A 19 15.38 10.39 8.36
CA PHE A 19 14.18 10.13 9.16
C PHE A 19 14.03 11.13 10.32
N LYS A 20 15.07 11.30 11.15
CA LYS A 20 15.04 12.13 12.36
C LYS A 20 14.94 13.62 12.09
N ASN A 21 15.66 14.11 11.09
CA ASN A 21 15.76 15.55 10.86
C ASN A 21 14.70 16.07 9.90
N TYR A 22 14.12 15.21 9.06
CA TYR A 22 13.18 15.61 8.01
C TYR A 22 11.82 14.92 8.14
N ARG A 23 11.78 13.58 8.02
CA ARG A 23 10.50 12.85 7.94
C ARG A 23 9.66 12.97 9.20
N GLU A 24 10.27 12.82 10.39
CA GLU A 24 9.59 13.01 11.68
C GLU A 24 9.08 14.45 11.88
N LYS A 25 9.65 15.43 11.18
CA LYS A 25 9.21 16.84 11.22
C LYS A 25 8.17 17.18 10.15
N GLY A 26 7.68 16.19 9.41
CA GLY A 26 6.69 16.37 8.35
C GLY A 26 7.24 16.94 7.04
N VAL A 27 8.56 17.05 6.89
CA VAL A 27 9.17 17.55 5.65
C VAL A 27 8.99 16.49 4.55
N PRO A 28 8.38 16.80 3.40
CA PRO A 28 8.23 15.87 2.27
C PRO A 28 9.58 15.33 1.80
N ALA A 29 9.64 14.06 1.43
CA ALA A 29 10.89 13.42 0.99
C ALA A 29 11.51 14.12 -0.24
N SER A 30 10.68 14.67 -1.13
CA SER A 30 11.10 15.43 -2.32
C SER A 30 11.78 16.77 -2.01
N GLN A 31 11.77 17.21 -0.75
CA GLN A 31 12.43 18.44 -0.30
C GLN A 31 13.69 18.17 0.52
N VAL A 32 14.05 16.90 0.73
CA VAL A 32 15.27 16.54 1.47
C VAL A 32 16.46 16.62 0.50
N PRO A 33 17.57 17.27 0.88
CA PRO A 33 18.74 17.36 0.00
C PRO A 33 19.28 16.00 -0.42
N ASP A 34 19.67 15.85 -1.68
CA ASP A 34 20.27 14.61 -2.20
C ASP A 34 21.50 14.17 -1.41
N SER A 35 22.28 15.12 -0.88
CA SER A 35 23.44 14.84 -0.03
C SER A 35 23.10 14.05 1.25
N GLU A 36 21.86 14.12 1.73
CA GLU A 36 21.37 13.35 2.87
C GLU A 36 20.76 12.00 2.47
N VAL A 37 20.22 11.90 1.24
CA VAL A 37 19.49 10.72 0.77
C VAL A 37 20.41 9.75 0.04
N GLU A 38 21.25 10.25 -0.87
CA GLU A 38 22.11 9.44 -1.74
C GLU A 38 23.02 8.47 -0.96
N PRO A 39 23.68 8.86 0.15
CA PRO A 39 24.46 7.92 0.93
C PRO A 39 23.64 6.77 1.52
N LEU A 40 22.37 7.02 1.87
CA LEU A 40 21.46 5.99 2.39
C LEU A 40 21.01 5.03 1.30
N VAL A 41 20.74 5.55 0.09
CA VAL A 41 20.45 4.74 -1.09
C VAL A 41 21.64 3.83 -1.40
N GLN A 42 22.84 4.40 -1.51
CA GLN A 42 24.06 3.63 -1.75
C GLN A 42 24.30 2.58 -0.65
N LYS A 43 24.03 2.91 0.62
CA LYS A 43 24.14 1.94 1.71
C LYS A 43 23.22 0.73 1.50
N VAL A 44 21.97 0.94 1.11
CA VAL A 44 21.02 -0.16 0.87
C VAL A 44 21.42 -0.96 -0.38
N MET A 45 21.76 -0.26 -1.48
CA MET A 45 22.12 -0.90 -2.75
C MET A 45 23.38 -1.77 -2.65
N ASN A 46 24.30 -1.43 -1.75
CA ASN A 46 25.56 -2.16 -1.55
C ASN A 46 25.53 -3.09 -0.32
N ALA A 47 24.43 -3.16 0.42
CA ALA A 47 24.35 -4.00 1.61
C ALA A 47 24.14 -5.48 1.23
N PRO A 48 24.76 -6.42 1.97
CA PRO A 48 24.46 -7.84 1.85
C PRO A 48 22.97 -8.13 2.10
N GLN A 49 22.40 -9.06 1.33
CA GLN A 49 20.96 -9.34 1.34
C GLN A 49 20.47 -9.76 2.75
N GLU A 50 21.28 -10.53 3.45
CA GLU A 50 21.00 -11.18 4.74
C GLU A 50 20.89 -10.15 5.87
N MET A 51 21.52 -8.98 5.70
CA MET A 51 21.36 -7.85 6.61
C MET A 51 20.01 -7.16 6.41
N LEU A 52 19.46 -7.19 5.20
CA LEU A 52 18.27 -6.42 4.83
C LEU A 52 16.99 -7.24 4.92
N ILE A 53 17.01 -8.48 4.45
CA ILE A 53 15.80 -9.30 4.29
C ILE A 53 16.02 -10.74 4.76
N LYS A 54 14.94 -11.34 5.26
CA LYS A 54 14.82 -12.78 5.50
C LYS A 54 13.94 -13.37 4.42
N VAL A 55 14.40 -14.45 3.80
CA VAL A 55 13.67 -15.21 2.78
C VAL A 55 13.29 -16.56 3.37
N SER A 56 12.00 -16.88 3.38
CA SER A 56 11.53 -18.20 3.82
C SER A 56 11.79 -19.26 2.75
N GLU A 57 11.71 -20.52 3.13
CA GLU A 57 11.53 -21.61 2.16
C GLU A 57 10.28 -21.36 1.29
N VAL A 58 10.26 -21.97 0.11
CA VAL A 58 9.09 -21.96 -0.76
C VAL A 58 8.00 -22.81 -0.11
N PHE A 59 6.77 -22.30 -0.13
CA PHE A 59 5.59 -22.98 0.39
C PHE A 59 4.40 -22.68 -0.52
N ASP A 60 3.46 -23.62 -0.56
CA ASP A 60 2.20 -23.45 -1.27
C ASP A 60 1.26 -22.54 -0.49
N TYR A 61 0.71 -21.56 -1.18
CA TYR A 61 -0.27 -20.63 -0.62
C TYR A 61 -1.48 -20.61 -1.54
N ASN A 62 -2.62 -21.07 -1.02
CA ASN A 62 -3.87 -21.03 -1.77
C ASN A 62 -4.40 -19.59 -1.79
N LEU A 63 -4.08 -18.85 -2.85
CA LEU A 63 -4.64 -17.53 -3.10
C LEU A 63 -5.94 -17.69 -3.88
N GLU A 64 -7.06 -17.38 -3.23
CA GLU A 64 -8.36 -17.35 -3.91
C GLU A 64 -8.41 -16.16 -4.88
N GLU A 65 -8.45 -16.45 -6.18
CA GLU A 65 -8.69 -15.44 -7.20
C GLU A 65 -10.20 -15.22 -7.36
N HIS A 66 -10.65 -13.99 -7.12
CA HIS A 66 -12.01 -13.59 -7.46
C HIS A 66 -12.05 -13.04 -8.88
N PRO A 67 -13.08 -13.37 -9.68
CA PRO A 67 -13.19 -12.85 -11.03
C PRO A 67 -13.24 -11.33 -11.01
N HIS A 68 -12.36 -10.69 -11.79
CA HIS A 68 -12.48 -9.27 -12.06
C HIS A 68 -13.77 -9.02 -12.86
N SER A 69 -14.64 -8.20 -12.32
CA SER A 69 -15.91 -7.85 -12.94
C SER A 69 -16.00 -6.33 -12.98
N PHE A 70 -16.21 -5.81 -14.19
CA PHE A 70 -16.58 -4.41 -14.43
C PHE A 70 -18.08 -4.29 -14.73
N ASN A 71 -18.85 -5.34 -14.42
CA ASN A 71 -20.29 -5.29 -14.58
C ASN A 71 -20.82 -4.12 -13.77
N SER A 72 -21.63 -3.29 -14.40
CA SER A 72 -22.08 -2.04 -13.80
C SER A 72 -23.57 -1.85 -14.01
N PHE A 73 -24.18 -1.05 -13.15
CA PHE A 73 -25.57 -0.63 -13.23
C PHE A 73 -25.64 0.87 -12.96
N VAL A 74 -26.69 1.52 -13.44
CA VAL A 74 -26.98 2.92 -13.13
C VAL A 74 -27.68 2.96 -11.77
N CYS A 75 -27.15 3.71 -10.81
CA CYS A 75 -27.79 3.91 -9.51
C CYS A 75 -29.19 4.53 -9.68
N GLU A 76 -30.21 3.90 -9.11
CA GLU A 76 -31.62 4.35 -9.26
C GLU A 76 -31.98 5.59 -8.42
N GLU A 77 -31.04 6.12 -7.62
CA GLU A 77 -31.21 7.37 -6.88
C GLU A 77 -30.41 8.54 -7.48
N CYS A 78 -29.11 8.37 -7.73
CA CYS A 78 -28.25 9.46 -8.23
C CYS A 78 -27.99 9.41 -9.74
N GLY A 79 -28.28 8.30 -10.43
CA GLY A 79 -28.04 8.15 -11.87
C GLY A 79 -26.57 7.89 -12.27
N GLU A 80 -25.66 7.73 -11.30
CA GLU A 80 -24.25 7.44 -11.58
C GLU A 80 -24.03 5.95 -11.91
N MET A 81 -23.07 5.67 -12.78
CA MET A 81 -22.63 4.29 -13.05
C MET A 81 -21.93 3.71 -11.83
N THR A 82 -22.37 2.53 -11.40
CA THR A 82 -21.88 1.83 -10.22
C THR A 82 -21.49 0.41 -10.57
N VAL A 83 -20.27 -0.01 -10.19
CA VAL A 83 -19.82 -1.40 -10.31
C VAL A 83 -20.69 -2.30 -9.42
N MET A 84 -21.16 -3.42 -9.96
CA MET A 84 -22.20 -4.25 -9.33
C MET A 84 -21.86 -4.67 -7.90
N GLU A 85 -20.59 -4.97 -7.63
CA GLU A 85 -20.05 -5.40 -6.35
C GLU A 85 -20.14 -4.30 -5.27
N TYR A 86 -20.22 -3.04 -5.69
CA TYR A 86 -20.43 -1.88 -4.80
C TYR A 86 -21.89 -1.47 -4.68
N GLY A 87 -22.78 -2.10 -5.46
CA GLY A 87 -24.21 -1.86 -5.36
C GLY A 87 -24.81 -2.35 -4.04
N ARG A 88 -25.87 -1.69 -3.60
CA ARG A 88 -26.69 -2.08 -2.44
C ARG A 88 -28.16 -2.09 -2.85
N ILE A 89 -28.96 -2.83 -2.09
CA ILE A 89 -30.42 -2.82 -2.21
C ILE A 89 -30.96 -1.93 -1.10
N LYS A 90 -31.74 -0.91 -1.48
CA LYS A 90 -32.43 0.02 -0.56
C LYS A 90 -33.92 0.03 -0.92
N GLY A 91 -34.71 -0.69 -0.12
CA GLY A 91 -36.08 -1.05 -0.51
C GLY A 91 -36.04 -1.92 -1.76
N ASP A 92 -36.75 -1.49 -2.80
CA ASP A 92 -36.79 -2.20 -4.10
C ASP A 92 -35.79 -1.65 -5.13
N LYS A 93 -34.96 -0.68 -4.74
CA LYS A 93 -33.99 -0.02 -5.63
C LYS A 93 -32.58 -0.58 -5.46
N LYS A 94 -31.89 -0.74 -6.58
CA LYS A 94 -30.45 -0.95 -6.65
C LYS A 94 -29.74 0.40 -6.70
N VAL A 95 -28.93 0.69 -5.69
CA VAL A 95 -28.29 2.00 -5.49
C VAL A 95 -26.79 1.87 -5.25
N CYS A 96 -26.05 2.96 -5.47
CA CYS A 96 -24.64 3.04 -5.08
C CYS A 96 -24.48 3.03 -3.56
N MET A 97 -23.26 2.74 -3.09
CA MET A 97 -22.97 2.62 -1.66
C MET A 97 -23.30 3.90 -0.87
N ASP A 98 -23.08 5.08 -1.46
CA ASP A 98 -23.40 6.36 -0.82
C ASP A 98 -24.90 6.60 -0.71
N CYS A 99 -25.67 6.31 -1.77
CA CYS A 99 -27.13 6.38 -1.74
C CYS A 99 -27.76 5.37 -0.76
N ALA A 100 -27.08 4.26 -0.50
CA ALA A 100 -27.54 3.26 0.45
C ALA A 100 -27.53 3.76 1.91
N VAL A 101 -26.61 4.67 2.26
CA VAL A 101 -26.42 5.17 3.64
C VAL A 101 -27.07 6.54 3.89
N LYS A 102 -27.63 7.18 2.85
CA LYS A 102 -28.46 8.39 2.95
C LYS A 102 -29.87 8.06 3.40
#